data_AF-A0AAV1IFN8-F1
#
_entry.id   AF-A0AAV1IFN8-F1
#
_cell.length_a   1.000
_cell.length_b   1.000
_cell.length_c   1.000
_cell.angle_alpha   90.00
_cell.angle_beta   90.00
_cell.angle_gamma   90.00
#
_symmetry.space_group_name_H-M   'P 1'
#
loop_
_entity.id
_entity.type
_entity.pdbx_description
1 polymer ?
#
loop_
_entity_poly.entity_id
_entity_poly.type
_entity_poly.pdbx_seq_one_letter_code
_entity_poly.pdbx_strand_id
1 'polypeptide(L)'
;MRRLKHKHTRRAIQFYEINYGFRKPYKVVLDGNFVHALKESRMGDPTDLLAKLLGGPVKCYVTRCSLIELKGLGADFSATLGAARKAGLHLSCGHDDAALATTDCILDNIGGSNSEHYIVATQEKALRQTLGGIPGGATVFASVNGLHIEPPSDAQRKAVEQAGKVSMGISEHERAAEALQELPALQRGPRERSIFRQNRAKGPNPLSVQKKQKPRAGGVGGQSMEGAAKATRKRSRKKAGQGDSVQAPAE
;
A
#
# COMPACT_ATOMS: atom_id res chain seq x y z
N MET A 1 -14.46 3.39 -4.29
CA MET A 1 -13.95 2.65 -3.10
C MET A 1 -13.42 1.25 -3.39
N ARG A 2 -14.02 0.43 -4.28
CA ARG A 2 -13.53 -0.94 -4.63
C ARG A 2 -12.06 -0.99 -5.07
N ARG A 3 -11.62 -0.06 -5.93
CA ARG A 3 -10.23 0.02 -6.41
C ARG A 3 -9.18 0.22 -5.30
N LEU A 4 -9.53 0.96 -4.24
CA LEU A 4 -8.62 1.21 -3.11
C LEU A 4 -8.41 -0.05 -2.27
N LYS A 5 -9.46 -0.84 -2.05
CA LYS A 5 -9.38 -2.12 -1.34
C LYS A 5 -8.43 -3.08 -2.05
N HIS A 6 -8.61 -3.27 -3.36
CA HIS A 6 -7.70 -4.10 -4.17
C HIS A 6 -6.26 -3.60 -4.14
N LYS A 7 -6.05 -2.28 -4.13
CA LYS A 7 -4.71 -1.69 -4.01
C LYS A 7 -4.05 -2.01 -2.67
N HIS A 8 -4.80 -1.95 -1.56
CA HIS A 8 -4.28 -2.31 -0.23
C HIS A 8 -3.92 -3.80 -0.15
N THR A 9 -4.83 -4.67 -0.59
CA THR A 9 -4.61 -6.12 -0.62
C THR A 9 -3.38 -6.46 -1.47
N ARG A 10 -3.27 -5.89 -2.68
CA ARG A 10 -2.12 -6.12 -3.57
C ARG A 10 -0.80 -5.69 -2.94
N ARG A 11 -0.78 -4.54 -2.24
CA ARG A 11 0.42 -4.06 -1.54
C ARG A 11 0.82 -4.97 -0.39
N ALA A 12 -0.15 -5.49 0.36
CA ALA A 12 0.12 -6.42 1.45
C ALA A 12 0.71 -7.74 0.91
N ILE A 13 0.11 -8.32 -0.13
CA ILE A 13 0.63 -9.55 -0.78
C ILE A 13 2.04 -9.31 -1.31
N GLN A 14 2.25 -8.22 -2.05
CA GLN A 14 3.56 -7.89 -2.61
C GLN A 14 4.63 -7.73 -1.52
N PHE A 15 4.27 -7.20 -0.35
CA PHE A 15 5.19 -7.13 0.80
C PHE A 15 5.62 -8.53 1.27
N TYR A 16 4.69 -9.49 1.35
CA TYR A 16 5.02 -10.87 1.73
C TYR A 16 5.80 -11.62 0.63
N GLU A 17 5.51 -11.37 -0.65
CA GLU A 17 6.26 -11.95 -1.76
C GLU A 17 7.71 -11.48 -1.80
N ILE A 18 7.94 -10.16 -1.63
CA ILE A 18 9.29 -9.58 -1.71
C ILE A 18 10.13 -9.93 -0.48
N ASN A 19 9.57 -9.76 0.72
CA ASN A 19 10.38 -9.80 1.95
C ASN A 19 10.43 -11.19 2.59
N TYR A 20 9.38 -11.99 2.42
CA TYR A 20 9.27 -13.31 3.05
C TYR A 20 9.22 -14.44 2.02
N GLY A 21 9.33 -14.16 0.72
CA GLY A 21 9.47 -15.20 -0.31
C GLY A 21 8.20 -15.98 -0.62
N PHE A 22 7.01 -15.42 -0.34
CA PHE A 22 5.74 -16.08 -0.67
C PHE A 22 5.65 -16.34 -2.18
N ARG A 23 5.27 -17.55 -2.57
CA ARG A 23 5.13 -17.97 -3.98
C ARG A 23 3.78 -18.61 -4.26
N LYS A 24 3.37 -18.54 -5.52
CA LYS A 24 2.19 -19.23 -6.04
C LYS A 24 2.52 -20.72 -6.26
N PRO A 25 1.59 -21.65 -5.96
CA PRO A 25 0.27 -21.45 -5.37
C PRO A 25 0.35 -21.12 -3.88
N TYR A 26 -0.43 -20.13 -3.43
CA TYR A 26 -0.41 -19.72 -2.02
C TYR A 26 -1.01 -20.80 -1.14
N LYS A 27 -0.34 -21.15 -0.05
CA LYS A 27 -0.82 -22.12 0.93
C LYS A 27 -1.62 -21.37 1.99
N VAL A 28 -2.92 -21.66 2.11
CA VAL A 28 -3.80 -21.01 3.09
C VAL A 28 -4.30 -22.04 4.08
N VAL A 29 -4.08 -21.82 5.37
CA VAL A 29 -4.66 -22.62 6.46
C VAL A 29 -6.02 -22.02 6.82
N LEU A 30 -7.08 -22.81 6.70
CA LEU A 30 -8.44 -22.41 7.02
C LEU A 30 -8.78 -22.83 8.45
N ASP A 31 -9.19 -21.85 9.24
CA ASP A 31 -9.76 -22.06 10.57
C ASP A 31 -11.27 -22.40 10.48
N GLY A 32 -11.78 -23.19 11.43
CA GLY A 32 -13.18 -23.60 11.48
C GLY A 32 -14.13 -22.40 11.60
N ASN A 33 -13.75 -21.42 12.43
CA ASN A 33 -14.49 -20.18 12.63
C ASN A 33 -14.59 -19.33 11.35
N PHE A 34 -13.53 -19.35 10.53
CA PHE A 34 -13.52 -18.65 9.25
C PHE A 34 -14.45 -19.30 8.24
N VAL A 35 -14.42 -20.64 8.13
CA VAL A 35 -15.33 -21.38 7.25
C VAL A 35 -16.79 -21.19 7.68
N HIS A 36 -17.06 -21.17 9.00
CA HIS A 36 -18.39 -20.87 9.52
C HIS A 36 -18.87 -19.48 9.07
N ALA A 37 -18.04 -18.45 9.28
CA ALA A 37 -18.38 -17.08 8.92
C ALA A 37 -18.64 -16.90 7.42
N LEU A 38 -17.89 -17.58 6.55
CA LEU A 38 -18.14 -17.57 5.09
C LEU A 38 -19.47 -18.19 4.72
N LYS A 39 -19.86 -19.27 5.42
CA LYS A 39 -21.12 -19.97 5.20
C LYS A 39 -22.31 -19.14 5.65
N GLU A 40 -22.21 -18.54 6.84
CA GLU A 40 -23.24 -17.67 7.40
C GLU A 40 -23.50 -16.46 6.50
N SER A 41 -22.43 -15.86 5.98
CA SER A 41 -22.50 -14.73 5.04
C SER A 41 -22.80 -15.12 3.58
N ARG A 42 -22.97 -16.42 3.29
CA ARG A 42 -23.27 -16.97 1.95
C ARG A 42 -22.32 -16.47 0.85
N MET A 43 -21.04 -16.29 1.17
CA MET A 43 -20.07 -15.70 0.23
C MET A 43 -19.60 -16.66 -0.88
N GLY A 44 -19.90 -17.96 -0.78
CA GLY A 44 -19.52 -18.99 -1.76
C GLY A 44 -18.32 -19.84 -1.30
N ASP A 45 -17.63 -20.46 -2.26
CA ASP A 45 -16.52 -21.38 -1.95
C ASP A 45 -15.26 -20.63 -1.46
N PRO A 46 -14.61 -21.08 -0.36
CA PRO A 46 -13.46 -20.39 0.22
C PRO A 46 -12.28 -20.23 -0.75
N THR A 47 -11.98 -21.29 -1.51
CA THR A 47 -10.84 -21.36 -2.43
C THR A 47 -10.95 -20.31 -3.54
N ASP A 48 -12.14 -20.15 -4.12
CA ASP A 48 -12.39 -19.18 -5.19
C ASP A 48 -12.30 -17.74 -4.69
N LEU A 49 -12.83 -17.48 -3.49
CA LEU A 49 -12.76 -16.17 -2.85
C LEU A 49 -11.32 -15.79 -2.52
N LEU A 50 -10.55 -16.73 -1.99
CA LEU A 50 -9.14 -16.55 -1.66
C LEU A 50 -8.29 -16.36 -2.92
N ALA A 51 -8.56 -17.11 -4.00
CA ALA A 51 -7.89 -16.94 -5.28
C ALA A 51 -8.12 -15.54 -5.87
N LYS A 52 -9.36 -15.03 -5.79
CA LYS A 52 -9.71 -13.66 -6.19
C LYS A 52 -9.06 -12.60 -5.32
N LEU A 53 -8.93 -12.84 -4.01
CA LEU A 53 -8.28 -11.91 -3.07
C LEU A 53 -6.77 -11.85 -3.29
N LEU A 54 -6.12 -13.02 -3.40
CA LEU A 54 -4.68 -13.16 -3.49
C LEU A 54 -4.13 -12.94 -4.92
N GLY A 55 -4.99 -13.00 -5.94
CA GLY A 55 -4.59 -12.76 -7.33
C GLY A 55 -3.71 -13.89 -7.90
N GLY A 56 -3.94 -15.13 -7.46
CA GLY A 56 -3.20 -16.31 -7.89
C GLY A 56 -3.88 -17.62 -7.45
N PRO A 57 -3.35 -18.78 -7.90
CA PRO A 57 -3.86 -20.07 -7.47
C PRO A 57 -3.58 -20.28 -5.97
N VAL A 58 -4.54 -20.91 -5.29
CA VAL A 58 -4.50 -21.13 -3.84
C VAL A 58 -4.70 -22.61 -3.53
N LYS A 59 -3.92 -23.12 -2.59
CA LYS A 59 -4.11 -24.42 -1.96
C LYS A 59 -4.57 -24.20 -0.52
N CYS A 60 -5.80 -24.59 -0.25
CA CYS A 60 -6.39 -24.51 1.07
C CYS A 60 -6.04 -25.78 1.88
N TYR A 61 -5.73 -25.60 3.15
CA TYR A 61 -5.43 -26.65 4.11
C TYR A 61 -6.32 -26.48 5.34
N VAL A 62 -6.75 -27.58 5.95
CA VAL A 62 -7.50 -27.59 7.20
C VAL A 62 -6.78 -28.50 8.18
N THR A 63 -6.58 -28.05 9.42
CA THR A 63 -5.95 -28.90 10.43
C THR A 63 -6.91 -29.99 10.91
N ARG A 64 -6.36 -31.14 11.31
CA ARG A 64 -7.17 -32.21 11.91
C ARG A 64 -7.82 -31.74 13.23
N CYS A 65 -7.10 -30.95 14.04
CA CYS A 65 -7.61 -30.37 15.28
C CYS A 65 -8.85 -29.49 15.03
N SER A 66 -8.84 -28.63 14.00
CA SER A 66 -10.01 -27.81 13.62
C SER A 66 -11.21 -28.67 13.23
N LEU A 67 -11.00 -29.80 12.56
CA LEU A 67 -12.07 -30.73 12.22
C LEU A 67 -12.63 -31.47 13.44
N ILE A 68 -11.80 -31.73 14.46
CA ILE A 68 -12.24 -32.35 15.73
C ILE A 68 -13.04 -31.33 16.55
N GLU A 69 -12.57 -30.08 16.63
CA GLU A 69 -13.29 -29.00 17.31
C GLU A 69 -14.68 -28.77 16.68
N LEU A 70 -14.74 -28.66 15.35
CA LEU A 70 -16.01 -28.53 14.62
C LEU A 70 -16.96 -29.72 14.79
N LYS A 71 -16.43 -30.93 15.04
CA LYS A 71 -17.26 -32.09 15.40
C LYS A 71 -17.81 -31.97 16.82
N GLY A 72 -16.99 -31.48 17.76
CA GLY A 72 -17.36 -31.30 19.16
C GLY A 72 -18.45 -30.25 19.37
N LEU A 73 -18.49 -29.22 18.52
CA LEU A 73 -19.52 -28.16 18.55
C LEU A 73 -20.93 -28.65 18.16
N GLY A 74 -21.08 -29.86 17.63
CA GLY A 74 -22.39 -30.51 17.45
C GLY A 74 -23.04 -30.31 16.06
N ALA A 75 -24.35 -30.60 16.01
CA ALA A 75 -25.10 -30.73 14.75
C ALA A 75 -25.23 -29.41 13.97
N ASP A 76 -25.28 -28.27 14.65
CA ASP A 76 -25.42 -26.94 14.02
C ASP A 76 -24.23 -26.62 13.11
N PHE A 77 -23.03 -27.13 13.45
CA PHE A 77 -21.80 -26.94 12.69
C PHE A 77 -21.50 -28.07 11.70
N SER A 78 -22.37 -29.08 11.58
CA SER A 78 -22.20 -30.22 10.66
C SER A 78 -22.03 -29.78 9.20
N ALA A 79 -22.78 -28.75 8.81
CA ALA A 79 -22.74 -28.20 7.46
C ALA A 79 -21.42 -27.43 7.22
N THR A 80 -20.86 -26.80 8.25
CA THR A 80 -19.56 -26.11 8.21
C THR A 80 -18.41 -27.11 8.15
N LEU A 81 -18.51 -28.18 8.92
CA LEU A 81 -17.58 -29.31 8.91
C LEU A 81 -17.51 -29.93 7.50
N GLY A 82 -18.65 -30.21 6.88
CA GLY A 82 -18.71 -30.72 5.51
C GLY A 82 -18.05 -29.77 4.50
N ALA A 83 -18.27 -28.46 4.65
CA ALA A 83 -17.62 -27.45 3.82
C ALA A 83 -16.10 -27.39 4.04
N ALA A 84 -15.64 -27.46 5.29
CA ALA A 84 -14.21 -27.47 5.62
C ALA A 84 -13.49 -28.67 5.00
N ARG A 85 -14.07 -29.88 5.13
CA ARG A 85 -13.53 -31.10 4.50
C ARG A 85 -13.43 -31.01 2.98
N LYS A 86 -14.40 -30.36 2.34
CA LYS A 86 -14.42 -30.18 0.88
C LYS A 86 -13.44 -29.10 0.42
N ALA A 87 -13.31 -28.02 1.19
CA ALA A 87 -12.58 -26.83 0.79
C ALA A 87 -11.06 -26.99 0.85
N GLY A 88 -10.53 -27.82 1.74
CA GLY A 88 -9.09 -27.93 1.95
C GLY A 88 -8.57 -29.35 2.11
N LEU A 89 -7.28 -29.50 1.79
CA LEU A 89 -6.49 -30.69 2.06
C LEU A 89 -6.22 -30.81 3.57
N HIS A 90 -6.02 -32.03 4.05
CA HIS A 90 -5.72 -32.23 5.46
C HIS A 90 -4.28 -31.81 5.74
N LEU A 91 -4.09 -30.88 6.67
CA LEU A 91 -2.78 -30.55 7.22
C LEU A 91 -2.46 -31.56 8.32
N SER A 92 -1.37 -32.31 8.15
CA SER A 92 -0.87 -33.23 9.16
C SER A 92 -0.37 -32.42 10.36
N CYS A 93 -1.00 -32.62 11.52
CA CYS A 93 -0.54 -32.10 12.80
C CYS A 93 -0.17 -33.30 13.68
N GLY A 94 0.95 -33.24 14.40
CA GLY A 94 1.42 -34.34 15.26
C GLY A 94 0.61 -34.52 16.57
N HIS A 95 -0.65 -34.08 16.60
CA HIS A 95 -1.50 -33.98 17.79
C HIS A 95 -2.65 -35.00 17.73
N ASP A 96 -2.37 -36.19 17.19
CA ASP A 96 -3.40 -37.16 16.85
C ASP A 96 -4.12 -37.76 18.07
N ASP A 97 -3.48 -37.74 19.24
CA ASP A 97 -3.96 -38.41 20.46
C ASP A 97 -4.51 -37.44 21.52
N ALA A 98 -4.10 -36.18 21.51
CA ALA A 98 -4.60 -35.13 22.40
C ALA A 98 -5.08 -33.96 21.54
N ALA A 99 -6.40 -33.81 21.43
CA ALA A 99 -7.01 -32.70 20.71
C ALA A 99 -6.59 -31.37 21.35
N LEU A 100 -5.56 -30.75 20.79
CA LEU A 100 -5.11 -29.43 21.19
C LEU A 100 -6.11 -28.37 20.71
N ALA A 101 -6.12 -27.21 21.36
CA ALA A 101 -6.88 -26.08 20.85
C ALA A 101 -6.45 -25.76 19.42
N THR A 102 -7.40 -25.42 18.54
CA THR A 102 -7.11 -25.12 17.13
C THR A 102 -6.09 -23.99 16.99
N THR A 103 -6.16 -22.99 17.87
CA THR A 103 -5.22 -21.86 17.93
C THR A 103 -3.78 -22.35 18.09
N ASP A 104 -3.55 -23.23 19.05
CA ASP A 104 -2.23 -23.71 19.42
C ASP A 104 -1.69 -24.62 18.32
N CYS A 105 -2.54 -25.49 17.78
CA CYS A 105 -2.21 -26.32 16.62
C CYS A 105 -1.78 -25.47 15.41
N ILE A 106 -2.46 -24.36 15.12
CA ILE A 106 -2.10 -23.47 14.01
C ILE A 106 -0.76 -22.78 14.28
N LEU A 107 -0.53 -22.32 15.51
CA LEU A 107 0.73 -21.69 15.91
C LEU A 107 1.91 -22.66 15.81
N ASP A 108 1.73 -23.91 16.24
CA ASP A 108 2.76 -24.95 16.15
C ASP A 108 3.12 -25.28 14.70
N ASN A 109 2.14 -25.33 13.80
CA ASN A 109 2.38 -25.59 12.37
C ASN A 109 3.13 -24.44 11.68
N ILE A 110 2.92 -23.20 12.11
CA ILE A 110 3.57 -22.02 11.52
C ILE A 110 4.97 -21.83 12.11
N GLY A 111 5.12 -22.13 13.40
CA GLY A 111 6.35 -21.92 14.16
C GLY A 111 6.76 -20.45 14.24
N GLY A 112 8.01 -20.22 14.69
CA GLY A 112 8.52 -18.87 14.94
C GLY A 112 8.87 -18.05 13.69
N SER A 113 8.99 -18.68 12.51
CA SER A 113 9.44 -17.98 11.29
C SER A 113 8.69 -18.34 10.01
N ASN A 114 7.56 -19.06 10.09
CA ASN A 114 6.71 -19.43 8.96
C ASN A 114 7.50 -19.94 7.73
N SER A 115 8.30 -20.99 7.92
CA SER A 115 9.18 -21.55 6.88
C SER A 115 8.41 -22.02 5.64
N GLU A 116 7.20 -22.52 5.83
CA GLU A 116 6.35 -23.05 4.75
C GLU A 116 5.52 -21.98 4.04
N HIS A 117 5.55 -20.74 4.55
CA HIS A 117 4.83 -19.57 4.04
C HIS A 117 3.30 -19.77 4.00
N TYR A 118 2.74 -20.23 5.12
CA TYR A 118 1.31 -20.33 5.30
C TYR A 118 0.67 -18.95 5.49
N ILE A 119 -0.47 -18.73 4.85
CA ILE A 119 -1.39 -17.63 5.14
C ILE A 119 -2.51 -18.20 6.00
N VAL A 120 -2.82 -17.59 7.14
CA VAL A 120 -3.88 -18.09 8.03
C VAL A 120 -5.18 -17.35 7.77
N ALA A 121 -6.25 -18.07 7.49
CA ALA A 121 -7.59 -17.51 7.40
C ALA A 121 -8.35 -17.79 8.70
N THR A 122 -8.45 -16.76 9.57
CA THR A 122 -9.12 -16.85 10.87
C THR A 122 -9.95 -15.61 11.16
N GLN A 123 -11.00 -15.77 11.97
CA GLN A 123 -11.82 -14.67 12.48
C GLN A 123 -11.40 -14.20 13.87
N GLU A 124 -10.64 -15.02 14.59
CA GLU A 124 -10.22 -14.71 15.95
C GLU A 124 -9.25 -13.54 15.96
N LYS A 125 -9.47 -12.58 16.86
CA LYS A 125 -8.62 -11.38 16.96
C LYS A 125 -7.31 -11.70 17.69
N ALA A 126 -7.35 -12.53 18.73
CA ALA A 126 -6.17 -12.90 19.51
C ALA A 126 -5.15 -13.64 18.64
N LEU A 127 -5.59 -14.68 17.92
CA LEU A 127 -4.74 -15.41 16.98
C LEU A 127 -4.15 -14.51 15.87
N ARG A 128 -4.90 -13.51 15.39
CA ARG A 128 -4.36 -12.55 14.41
C ARG A 128 -3.24 -11.69 14.97
N GLN A 129 -3.39 -11.22 16.22
CA GLN A 129 -2.38 -10.40 16.88
C GLN A 129 -1.09 -11.19 17.13
N THR A 130 -1.20 -12.45 17.56
CA THR A 130 -0.04 -13.32 17.76
C THR A 130 0.69 -13.60 16.44
N LEU A 131 -0.06 -13.95 15.39
CA LEU A 131 0.51 -14.16 14.05
C LEU A 131 1.13 -12.89 13.46
N GLY A 132 0.57 -11.71 13.72
CA GLY A 132 1.15 -10.43 13.30
C GLY A 132 2.50 -10.12 13.96
N GLY A 133 2.81 -10.74 15.09
CA GLY A 133 4.12 -10.68 15.73
C GLY A 133 5.18 -11.58 15.06
N ILE A 134 4.75 -12.64 14.40
CA ILE A 134 5.63 -13.62 13.76
C ILE A 134 6.11 -13.04 12.41
N PRO A 135 7.42 -13.13 12.08
CA PRO A 135 7.91 -12.73 10.76
C PRO A 135 7.24 -13.58 9.67
N GLY A 136 6.61 -12.92 8.70
CA GLY A 136 5.89 -13.59 7.62
C GLY A 136 4.54 -14.18 8.02
N GLY A 137 4.02 -13.87 9.22
CA GLY A 137 2.67 -14.24 9.63
C GLY A 137 1.62 -13.37 8.92
N ALA A 138 1.08 -13.88 7.81
CA ALA A 138 0.02 -13.22 7.04
C ALA A 138 -1.36 -13.79 7.41
N THR A 139 -2.31 -12.90 7.71
CA THR A 139 -3.65 -13.26 8.17
C THR A 139 -4.74 -12.73 7.22
N VAL A 140 -5.78 -13.54 7.01
CA VAL A 140 -6.98 -13.19 6.25
C VAL A 140 -8.19 -13.36 7.14
N PHE A 141 -9.11 -12.39 7.08
CA PHE A 141 -10.36 -12.43 7.82
C PHE A 141 -11.53 -12.08 6.90
N ALA A 142 -12.72 -12.56 7.25
CA ALA A 142 -13.96 -12.27 6.55
C ALA A 142 -14.74 -11.16 7.26
N SER A 143 -15.24 -10.20 6.49
CA SER A 143 -16.15 -9.16 6.94
C SER A 143 -17.44 -9.24 6.11
N VAL A 144 -18.49 -8.53 6.53
CA VAL A 144 -19.76 -8.44 5.79
C VAL A 144 -19.55 -7.96 4.35
N ASN A 145 -18.53 -7.14 4.13
CA ASN A 145 -18.20 -6.53 2.84
C ASN A 145 -17.20 -7.34 1.98
N GLY A 146 -16.88 -8.58 2.39
CA GLY A 146 -15.94 -9.47 1.71
C GLY A 146 -14.72 -9.86 2.54
N LEU A 147 -13.77 -10.54 1.90
CA LEU A 147 -12.52 -10.97 2.52
C LEU A 147 -11.47 -9.85 2.51
N HIS A 148 -10.67 -9.81 3.57
CA HIS A 148 -9.61 -8.84 3.76
C HIS A 148 -8.33 -9.54 4.24
N ILE A 149 -7.21 -9.17 3.63
CA ILE A 149 -5.89 -9.49 4.16
C ILE A 149 -5.47 -8.39 5.12
N GLU A 150 -4.95 -8.77 6.28
CA GLU A 150 -4.41 -7.83 7.24
C GLU A 150 -3.13 -7.19 6.69
N PRO A 151 -2.96 -5.86 6.82
CA PRO A 151 -1.67 -5.25 6.50
C PRO A 151 -0.57 -5.84 7.39
N PRO A 152 0.67 -5.95 6.89
CA PRO A 152 1.79 -6.36 7.73
C PRO A 152 1.94 -5.41 8.92
N SER A 153 2.24 -5.99 10.07
CA SER A 153 2.34 -5.27 11.34
C SER A 153 3.50 -4.28 11.32
N ASP A 154 3.44 -3.27 12.17
CA ASP A 154 4.52 -2.28 12.27
C ASP A 154 5.83 -2.93 12.71
N ALA A 155 5.76 -4.00 13.52
CA ALA A 155 6.91 -4.81 13.91
C ALA A 155 7.55 -5.48 12.69
N GLN A 156 6.75 -6.14 11.85
CA GLN A 156 7.23 -6.77 10.61
C GLN A 156 7.84 -5.76 9.64
N ARG A 157 7.24 -4.56 9.51
CA ARG A 157 7.77 -3.50 8.64
C ARG A 157 9.11 -2.99 9.13
N LYS A 158 9.24 -2.73 10.44
CA LYS A 158 10.50 -2.27 11.05
C LYS A 158 11.59 -3.33 10.93
N ALA A 159 11.25 -4.61 11.15
CA ALA A 159 12.19 -5.72 11.00
C ALA A 159 12.73 -5.81 9.57
N VAL A 160 11.85 -5.72 8.57
CA VAL A 160 12.24 -5.71 7.14
C VAL A 160 13.07 -4.47 6.80
N GLU A 161 12.70 -3.29 7.32
CA GLU A 161 13.46 -2.06 7.08
C GLU A 161 14.87 -2.13 7.69
N GLN A 162 15.00 -2.69 8.89
CA GLN A 162 16.29 -2.92 9.54
C GLN A 162 17.14 -3.94 8.75
N ALA A 163 16.55 -5.08 8.36
CA ALA A 163 17.21 -6.08 7.53
C ALA A 163 17.65 -5.49 6.17
N GLY A 164 16.80 -4.65 5.56
CA GLY A 164 17.11 -3.95 4.32
C GLY A 164 18.24 -2.93 4.47
N LYS A 165 18.32 -2.21 5.60
CA LYS A 165 19.44 -1.30 5.91
C LYS A 165 20.75 -2.04 6.15
N VAL A 166 20.70 -3.26 6.69
CA VAL A 166 21.87 -4.12 6.83
C VAL A 166 22.31 -4.61 5.46
N SER A 167 21.38 -5.12 4.65
CA SER A 167 21.69 -5.68 3.32
C SER A 167 22.10 -4.63 2.29
N MET A 168 21.53 -3.42 2.32
CA MET A 168 21.89 -2.30 1.44
C MET A 168 22.86 -1.31 2.11
N GLY A 169 23.28 -1.61 3.33
CA GLY A 169 24.28 -0.83 4.04
C GLY A 169 25.66 -1.12 3.47
N ILE A 170 26.47 -0.06 3.37
CA ILE A 170 27.91 -0.17 3.12
C ILE A 170 28.50 -1.17 4.12
N SER A 171 29.25 -2.16 3.64
CA SER A 171 29.81 -3.21 4.50
C SER A 171 30.72 -2.60 5.57
N GLU A 172 30.88 -3.26 6.72
CA GLU A 172 31.75 -2.74 7.79
C GLU A 172 33.19 -2.51 7.30
N HIS A 173 33.67 -3.31 6.34
CA HIS A 173 34.97 -3.14 5.70
C HIS A 173 35.04 -1.89 4.81
N GLU A 174 33.97 -1.59 4.07
CA GLU A 174 33.87 -0.36 3.26
C GLU A 174 33.61 0.88 4.11
N ARG A 175 32.94 0.75 5.27
CA ARG A 175 32.85 1.81 6.28
C ARG A 175 34.19 2.03 6.98
N ALA A 176 34.92 0.98 7.34
CA ALA A 176 36.26 1.11 7.93
C ALA A 176 37.30 1.63 6.92
N ALA A 177 37.06 1.46 5.62
CA ALA A 177 37.81 2.13 4.56
C ALA A 177 37.53 3.65 4.45
N GLU A 178 36.80 4.23 5.42
CA GLU A 178 36.80 5.65 5.78
C GLU A 178 38.20 6.23 6.13
N ALA A 179 39.29 5.69 5.58
CA ALA A 179 40.50 6.48 5.29
C ALA A 179 40.22 7.66 4.32
N LEU A 180 38.97 7.84 3.88
CA LEU A 180 38.42 9.05 3.25
C LEU A 180 37.74 10.03 4.23
N GLN A 181 37.66 9.73 5.54
CA GLN A 181 37.25 10.70 6.59
C GLN A 181 38.23 11.87 6.73
N GLU A 182 39.35 11.87 6.02
CA GLU A 182 40.25 13.02 5.91
C GLU A 182 39.77 14.08 4.89
N LEU A 183 38.72 13.81 4.10
CA LEU A 183 38.17 14.80 3.16
C LEU A 183 37.52 16.06 3.78
N PRO A 184 37.00 16.10 5.03
CA PRO A 184 36.61 17.35 5.68
C PRO A 184 37.80 18.27 5.92
N ALA A 185 39.03 17.75 6.01
CA ALA A 185 40.26 18.55 6.10
C ALA A 185 40.60 19.25 4.77
N LEU A 186 40.04 18.81 3.64
CA LEU A 186 40.17 19.47 2.33
C LEU A 186 39.07 20.51 2.04
N GLN A 187 38.07 20.69 2.90
CA GLN A 187 36.90 21.53 2.61
C GLN A 187 36.72 22.83 3.42
N ARG A 188 37.72 23.29 4.18
CA ARG A 188 37.64 24.61 4.85
C ARG A 188 38.91 25.46 4.76
N GLY A 189 39.46 25.59 3.54
CA GLY A 189 40.19 26.82 3.19
C GLY A 189 39.17 27.91 2.81
N PRO A 190 39.39 29.20 3.15
CA PRO A 190 38.56 30.28 2.63
C PRO A 190 38.62 30.22 1.11
N ARG A 191 37.46 30.09 0.44
CA ARG A 191 37.40 30.15 -1.02
C ARG A 191 37.81 31.56 -1.45
N GLU A 192 39.07 31.71 -1.81
CA GLU A 192 39.59 32.92 -2.41
C GLU A 192 38.91 33.10 -3.77
N ARG A 193 37.91 33.99 -3.79
CA ARG A 193 37.22 34.63 -4.93
C ARG A 193 36.91 33.71 -6.12
N SER A 194 35.61 33.56 -6.43
CA SER A 194 35.16 32.88 -7.65
C SER A 194 35.84 33.47 -8.89
N ILE A 195 36.68 32.65 -9.56
CA ILE A 195 37.43 33.04 -10.77
C ILE A 195 36.47 33.37 -11.92
N PHE A 196 35.24 32.84 -11.89
CA PHE A 196 34.20 33.16 -12.84
C PHE A 196 33.35 34.36 -12.38
N ARG A 197 33.27 35.39 -13.23
CA ARG A 197 32.25 36.44 -13.09
C ARG A 197 30.88 35.80 -13.24
N GLN A 198 30.12 35.76 -12.14
CA GLN A 198 28.71 35.42 -12.22
C GLN A 198 27.99 36.48 -13.06
N ASN A 199 27.41 36.05 -14.18
CA ASN A 199 26.54 36.90 -14.99
C ASN A 199 25.31 37.26 -14.17
N ARG A 200 25.30 38.45 -13.57
CA ARG A 200 24.11 39.02 -12.96
C ARG A 200 23.04 39.15 -14.06
N ALA A 201 21.79 38.82 -13.71
CA ALA A 201 20.68 39.04 -14.60
C ALA A 201 20.70 40.50 -15.08
N LYS A 202 20.72 40.69 -16.40
CA LYS A 202 20.56 42.02 -16.98
C LYS A 202 19.21 42.55 -16.49
N GLY A 203 19.19 43.81 -16.04
CA GLY A 203 17.99 44.45 -15.51
C GLY A 203 16.79 44.32 -16.46
N PRO A 204 15.56 44.53 -15.95
CA PRO A 204 14.36 44.33 -16.75
C PRO A 204 14.46 45.11 -18.08
N ASN A 205 14.06 44.44 -19.16
CA ASN A 205 14.12 44.96 -20.54
C ASN A 205 13.63 46.42 -20.59
N PRO A 206 14.40 47.38 -21.14
CA PRO A 206 14.08 48.81 -21.11
C PRO A 206 12.78 49.19 -21.84
N LEU A 207 12.17 48.28 -22.61
CA LEU A 207 10.83 48.45 -23.19
C LEU A 207 9.68 48.02 -22.26
N SER A 208 10.00 47.29 -21.18
CA SER A 208 9.03 46.74 -20.21
C SER A 208 8.87 47.62 -18.96
N VAL A 209 9.63 48.72 -18.85
CA VAL A 209 9.44 49.73 -17.81
C VAL A 209 8.60 50.87 -18.40
N GLN A 210 7.35 50.99 -17.95
CA GLN A 210 6.53 52.16 -18.31
C GLN A 210 7.29 53.43 -17.88
N LYS A 211 7.42 54.40 -18.79
CA LYS A 211 8.08 55.68 -18.50
C LYS A 211 7.48 56.29 -17.23
N LYS A 212 8.33 56.57 -16.25
CA LYS A 212 7.96 57.27 -15.01
C LYS A 212 7.32 58.61 -15.39
N GLN A 213 6.02 58.74 -15.16
CA GLN A 213 5.34 60.02 -15.32
C GLN A 213 5.84 60.99 -14.25
N LYS A 214 6.26 62.20 -14.67
CA LYS A 214 6.62 63.26 -13.73
C LYS A 214 5.36 63.70 -12.98
N PRO A 215 5.40 63.82 -11.63
CA PRO A 215 4.31 64.47 -10.92
C PRO A 215 4.21 65.92 -11.38
N ARG A 216 3.02 66.34 -11.85
CA ARG A 216 2.71 67.75 -12.07
C ARG A 216 2.56 68.40 -10.70
N ALA A 217 3.50 69.25 -10.33
CA ALA A 217 3.30 70.19 -9.23
C ALA A 217 2.32 71.27 -9.71
N GLY A 218 1.21 71.43 -8.99
CA GLY A 218 0.16 72.38 -9.34
C GLY A 218 0.58 73.83 -9.14
N GLY A 219 0.11 74.68 -10.05
CA GLY A 219 0.02 76.13 -9.94
C GLY A 219 -1.33 76.60 -10.50
N VAL A 220 -2.26 76.81 -9.56
CA VAL A 220 -3.46 77.67 -9.51
C VAL A 220 -4.18 78.08 -10.81
N GLY A 221 -5.49 77.79 -10.87
CA GLY A 221 -6.49 78.70 -11.46
C GLY A 221 -7.58 78.04 -12.31
N GLY A 222 -8.83 78.09 -11.82
CA GLY A 222 -10.04 78.10 -12.67
C GLY A 222 -10.94 76.87 -12.62
N GLN A 223 -12.04 76.99 -11.87
CA GLN A 223 -13.44 76.64 -12.17
C GLN A 223 -13.69 75.88 -13.50
N SER A 224 -14.57 74.88 -13.64
CA SER A 224 -15.86 74.61 -12.99
C SER A 224 -16.41 73.23 -13.43
N MET A 225 -17.24 72.65 -12.56
CA MET A 225 -18.49 71.86 -12.77
C MET A 225 -18.62 70.94 -14.01
N GLU A 226 -18.72 69.63 -13.77
CA GLU A 226 -19.96 68.82 -13.67
C GLU A 226 -20.40 68.21 -15.00
N GLY A 227 -20.60 66.89 -15.01
CA GLY A 227 -21.04 66.17 -16.20
C GLY A 227 -21.09 64.66 -15.99
N ALA A 228 -22.18 64.22 -15.39
CA ALA A 228 -22.71 62.87 -15.27
C ALA A 228 -22.22 61.79 -16.28
N ALA A 229 -22.00 60.56 -15.80
CA ALA A 229 -22.98 59.48 -15.94
C ALA A 229 -22.36 58.08 -15.70
N LYS A 230 -23.16 57.26 -15.03
CA LYS A 230 -22.97 55.84 -14.70
C LYS A 230 -22.84 54.97 -15.97
N ALA A 231 -22.13 53.84 -15.86
CA ALA A 231 -22.74 52.49 -15.94
C ALA A 231 -21.74 51.38 -16.33
N THR A 232 -21.55 50.44 -15.39
CA THR A 232 -21.65 48.97 -15.56
C THR A 232 -21.48 48.32 -16.95
N ARG A 233 -20.63 47.27 -16.99
CA ARG A 233 -20.94 45.82 -17.25
C ARG A 233 -20.05 45.10 -18.28
N LYS A 234 -19.72 43.86 -17.88
CA LYS A 234 -19.63 42.60 -18.65
C LYS A 234 -18.45 42.40 -19.62
N ARG A 235 -17.51 41.54 -19.23
CA ARG A 235 -16.72 40.72 -20.15
C ARG A 235 -17.56 39.51 -20.60
N SER A 236 -18.00 39.54 -21.85
CA SER A 236 -18.43 38.38 -22.62
C SER A 236 -17.21 37.84 -23.39
N ARG A 237 -16.93 36.54 -23.27
CA ARG A 237 -15.96 35.83 -24.11
C ARG A 237 -16.74 35.19 -25.26
N LYS A 238 -16.57 35.74 -26.47
CA LYS A 238 -17.14 35.18 -27.71
C LYS A 238 -16.16 34.16 -28.30
N LYS A 239 -16.71 33.01 -28.68
CA LYS A 239 -16.07 31.86 -29.34
C LYS A 239 -16.49 31.90 -30.82
N ALA A 240 -15.56 31.63 -31.75
CA ALA A 240 -15.73 31.11 -33.12
C ALA A 240 -14.38 31.28 -33.84
N GLY A 241 -13.77 30.34 -34.59
CA GLY A 241 -14.25 29.07 -35.13
C GLY A 241 -14.48 29.17 -36.64
N GLN A 242 -13.61 28.55 -37.45
CA GLN A 242 -13.77 28.02 -38.84
C GLN A 242 -12.35 27.68 -39.33
N GLY A 243 -12.00 26.53 -39.92
CA GLY A 243 -12.75 25.43 -40.55
C GLY A 243 -12.18 25.25 -41.96
N ASP A 244 -11.70 24.05 -42.33
CA ASP A 244 -12.04 23.42 -43.62
C ASP A 244 -11.49 21.99 -43.80
N SER A 245 -12.26 21.22 -44.55
CA SER A 245 -12.22 19.78 -44.86
C SER A 245 -11.70 19.50 -46.27
N VAL A 246 -11.06 18.35 -46.54
CA VAL A 246 -11.17 17.61 -47.84
C VAL A 246 -10.93 16.08 -47.64
N GLN A 247 -11.62 15.30 -48.47
CA GLN A 247 -11.97 13.87 -48.50
C GLN A 247 -10.87 12.82 -48.81
N ALA A 248 -11.23 11.56 -48.56
CA ALA A 248 -10.65 10.30 -49.06
C ALA A 248 -10.95 10.02 -50.56
N PRO A 249 -10.28 9.03 -51.18
CA PRO A 249 -10.93 7.73 -51.50
C PRO A 249 -9.99 6.51 -51.24
N ALA A 250 -10.48 5.38 -50.71
CA ALA A 250 -10.99 4.18 -51.38
C ALA A 250 -9.93 3.36 -52.17
N GLU A 251 -9.49 2.24 -51.56
CA GLU A 251 -9.62 0.84 -52.03
C GLU A 251 -9.50 -0.10 -50.82
#